data_AF-A0A0F2M3G2-F1
#
_entry.id   AF-A0A0F2M3G2-F1
#
_cell.length_a   1.000
_cell.length_b   1.000
_cell.length_c   1.000
_cell.angle_alpha   90.00
_cell.angle_beta   90.00
_cell.angle_gamma   90.00
#
_symmetry.space_group_name_H-M   'P 1'
#
loop_
_entity.id
_entity.type
_entity.pdbx_description
1 polymer ?
#
loop_
_entity_poly.entity_id
_entity_poly.type
_entity_poly.pdbx_seq_one_letter_code
_entity_poly.pdbx_strand_id
1 'polypeptide(L)'
;MKLAHLVTIWITIYGCNAYPGMGQGRLKDILNMRGDDNTNQVEMIGDLTSLADHELSDVGRSVKNILQGKDSPEDVTSTYTNVPAKDSQQCASDPCCIWEYIKRDMYAKFHGDSGRCTKHARAAVRLGFHDAASWEKGDTFGGADGSIVLANELTRAENDGLQDIGIIVQGWYDTYHSRYGVGMADLIQMGATIATVTCPLGPRIRSYVGRKDSSQATNKGRMPDVHASAENLVALFQNKTITPEALVALVGAHTTSQQHFVDETRDGAPQDSSPGVWDILFYGETKSATVPPRVFRFPSDIALSKHESTAATWNTFSTAAGQAAWNNDFAREYIRMSMLGVNNINDLTECTKVLPMPTTSFKPPDQEALQQWLQGKDTPKKDAGAALEDGKALTLVQGVLGVVGDVGDAVGGIVGGIGGIIGGIGDGIGGLIGGLLP
;
A
#
# COMPACT_ATOMS: atom_id res chain seq x y z
N MET A 1 -7.25 -14.97 62.97
CA MET A 1 -7.21 -15.47 61.58
C MET A 1 -8.15 -14.62 60.74
N LYS A 2 -7.62 -13.73 59.90
CA LYS A 2 -8.38 -12.98 58.89
C LYS A 2 -7.72 -13.27 57.55
N LEU A 3 -8.47 -13.89 56.63
CA LEU A 3 -8.06 -14.13 55.25
C LEU A 3 -8.20 -12.82 54.47
N ALA A 4 -7.13 -12.38 53.82
CA ALA A 4 -7.14 -11.28 52.86
C ALA A 4 -7.19 -11.86 51.44
N HIS A 5 -8.18 -11.44 50.66
CA HIS A 5 -8.25 -11.73 49.23
C HIS A 5 -7.24 -10.84 48.48
N LEU A 6 -6.29 -11.48 47.79
CA LEU A 6 -5.39 -10.84 46.83
C LEU A 6 -6.09 -10.78 45.48
N VAL A 7 -6.47 -9.56 45.07
CA VAL A 7 -6.81 -9.23 43.67
C VAL A 7 -5.51 -8.85 42.97
N THR A 8 -5.04 -9.68 42.05
CA THR A 8 -3.88 -9.37 41.21
C THR A 8 -4.33 -8.57 40.00
N ILE A 9 -4.15 -7.24 40.05
CA ILE A 9 -4.32 -6.35 38.91
C ILE A 9 -3.05 -6.42 38.07
N TRP A 10 -3.15 -6.97 36.86
CA TRP A 10 -2.11 -6.81 35.83
C TRP A 10 -2.24 -5.42 35.21
N ILE A 11 -1.48 -4.46 35.71
CA ILE A 11 -1.26 -3.18 35.02
C ILE A 11 -0.15 -3.41 34.00
N THR A 12 -0.51 -3.61 32.73
CA THR A 12 0.45 -3.53 31.63
C THR A 12 0.71 -2.06 31.35
N ILE A 13 1.83 -1.54 31.88
CA ILE A 13 2.30 -0.19 31.61
C ILE A 13 2.81 -0.16 30.16
N TYR A 14 2.00 0.37 29.24
CA TYR A 14 2.51 0.91 27.98
C TYR A 14 3.24 2.21 28.31
N GLY A 15 4.54 2.11 28.59
CA GLY A 15 5.42 3.26 28.71
C GLY A 15 5.63 3.87 27.32
N CYS A 16 4.88 4.93 27.02
CA CYS A 16 5.26 5.88 25.98
C CYS A 16 6.49 6.64 26.48
N ASN A 17 7.68 6.15 26.14
CA ASN A 17 8.87 6.98 26.17
C ASN A 17 8.98 7.66 24.80
N ALA A 18 8.36 8.82 24.69
CA ALA A 18 8.73 9.80 23.68
C ALA A 18 10.19 10.20 23.97
N TYR A 19 11.12 9.80 23.11
CA TYR A 19 12.48 10.33 23.11
C TYR A 19 12.54 11.58 22.22
N PRO A 20 12.72 12.79 22.80
CA PRO A 20 13.05 13.96 22.01
C PRO A 20 14.56 13.93 21.73
N GLY A 21 14.93 13.82 20.45
CA GLY A 21 16.32 14.02 20.02
C GLY A 21 17.19 12.77 19.97
N MET A 22 16.95 11.90 18.99
CA MET A 22 17.95 11.00 18.38
C MET A 22 17.65 11.02 16.88
N GLY A 23 18.10 12.00 16.08
CA GLY A 23 19.48 12.46 15.94
C GLY A 23 20.03 11.79 14.68
N GLN A 24 20.00 12.52 13.56
CA GLN A 24 20.44 12.14 12.20
C GLN A 24 21.79 11.40 12.10
N GLY A 25 22.58 11.33 13.18
CA GLY A 25 23.87 10.65 13.26
C GLY A 25 23.81 9.13 13.11
N ARG A 26 22.85 8.42 13.73
CA ARG A 26 22.80 6.94 13.63
C ARG A 26 22.23 6.43 12.30
N LEU A 27 21.36 7.20 11.65
CA LEU A 27 20.94 6.92 10.27
C LEU A 27 22.13 7.13 9.32
N LYS A 28 22.93 8.20 9.52
CA LYS A 28 24.21 8.37 8.82
C LYS A 28 25.18 7.23 9.09
N ASP A 29 25.26 6.68 10.29
CA ASP A 29 26.16 5.56 10.58
C ASP A 29 25.70 4.24 9.93
N ILE A 30 24.38 4.00 9.80
CA ILE A 30 23.83 2.88 9.04
C ILE A 30 24.01 3.09 7.53
N LEU A 31 23.81 4.32 7.03
CA LEU A 31 24.09 4.69 5.64
C LEU A 31 25.59 4.71 5.31
N ASN A 32 26.47 4.98 6.30
CA ASN A 32 27.93 4.93 6.15
C ASN A 32 28.46 3.49 6.30
N MET A 33 27.77 2.61 7.03
CA MET A 33 28.00 1.16 6.99
C MET A 33 27.49 0.52 5.69
N ARG A 34 26.63 1.21 4.93
CA ARG A 34 26.35 0.97 3.49
C ARG A 34 27.42 1.61 2.58
N GLY A 35 28.61 1.88 3.13
CA GLY A 35 29.76 2.44 2.43
C GLY A 35 30.28 1.49 1.35
N ASP A 36 29.55 1.44 0.25
CA ASP A 36 30.14 1.29 -1.05
C ASP A 36 30.52 2.71 -1.50
N ASP A 37 31.77 2.91 -1.90
CA ASP A 37 32.36 4.17 -2.40
C ASP A 37 31.75 4.60 -3.77
N ASN A 38 30.46 4.29 -3.96
CA ASN A 38 29.83 3.99 -5.23
C ASN A 38 28.63 4.90 -5.53
N THR A 39 28.50 6.02 -4.81
CA THR A 39 27.52 7.07 -5.13
C THR A 39 27.71 7.69 -6.52
N ASN A 40 28.83 7.39 -7.19
CA ASN A 40 29.12 7.69 -8.60
C ASN A 40 28.83 6.54 -9.59
N GLN A 41 28.35 5.37 -9.13
CA GLN A 41 28.03 4.19 -9.97
C GLN A 41 26.53 3.89 -10.09
N VAL A 42 25.63 4.68 -9.50
CA VAL A 42 24.19 4.51 -9.74
C VAL A 42 23.92 4.73 -11.24
N GLU A 43 23.41 3.70 -11.91
CA GLU A 43 23.01 3.78 -13.32
C GLU A 43 21.92 4.86 -13.44
N MET A 44 22.17 5.92 -14.22
CA MET A 44 21.17 6.96 -14.47
C MET A 44 20.14 6.48 -15.50
N ILE A 45 19.00 7.16 -15.58
CA ILE A 45 17.86 6.77 -16.44
C ILE A 45 17.35 7.97 -17.23
N GLY A 46 16.66 7.70 -18.34
CA GLY A 46 16.07 8.75 -19.19
C GLY A 46 17.12 9.70 -19.75
N ASP A 47 16.75 10.98 -19.84
CA ASP A 47 17.62 12.08 -20.28
C ASP A 47 18.76 12.40 -19.28
N LEU A 48 18.66 11.96 -18.01
CA LEU A 48 19.74 12.11 -17.02
C LEU A 48 20.98 11.27 -17.34
N THR A 49 20.89 10.32 -18.27
CA THR A 49 22.03 9.53 -18.74
C THR A 49 23.00 10.32 -19.60
N SER A 50 22.49 11.29 -20.37
CA SER A 50 23.26 12.03 -21.38
C SER A 50 23.53 13.48 -21.02
N LEU A 51 22.68 14.09 -20.19
CA LEU A 51 22.79 15.50 -19.84
C LEU A 51 23.93 15.77 -18.84
N ALA A 52 24.71 16.81 -19.11
CA ALA A 52 25.70 17.33 -18.17
C ALA A 52 25.04 18.10 -17.02
N ASP A 53 25.71 18.21 -15.86
CA ASP A 53 25.15 18.83 -14.65
C ASP A 53 24.67 20.28 -14.85
N HIS A 54 25.30 21.02 -15.77
CA HIS A 54 24.94 22.40 -16.10
C HIS A 54 23.69 22.52 -17.00
N GLU A 55 23.27 21.42 -17.62
CA GLU A 55 22.07 21.31 -18.45
C GLU A 55 20.84 20.85 -17.64
N LEU A 56 21.04 20.45 -16.38
CA LEU A 56 19.95 20.00 -15.51
C LEU A 56 19.10 21.17 -15.02
N SER A 57 17.78 21.03 -15.23
CA SER A 57 16.76 21.80 -14.52
C SER A 57 16.82 21.49 -13.02
N ASP A 58 16.11 22.27 -12.21
CA ASP A 58 16.04 22.01 -10.77
C ASP A 58 15.40 20.65 -10.48
N VAL A 59 14.42 20.23 -11.29
CA VAL A 59 13.79 18.92 -11.18
C VAL A 59 14.76 17.81 -11.59
N GLY A 60 15.43 17.92 -12.75
CA GLY A 60 16.39 16.91 -13.18
C GLY A 60 17.55 16.75 -12.19
N ARG A 61 18.07 17.86 -11.65
CA ARG A 61 19.10 17.86 -10.61
C ARG A 61 18.60 17.24 -9.30
N SER A 62 17.37 17.55 -8.90
CA SER A 62 16.77 16.95 -7.70
C SER A 62 16.57 15.45 -7.85
N VAL A 63 15.96 14.98 -8.95
CA VAL A 63 15.77 13.55 -9.22
C VAL A 63 17.13 12.83 -9.25
N LYS A 64 18.12 13.38 -9.98
CA LYS A 64 19.48 12.83 -9.99
C LYS A 64 20.07 12.68 -8.59
N ASN A 65 19.96 13.72 -7.76
CA ASN A 65 20.46 13.68 -6.38
C ASN A 65 19.72 12.65 -5.53
N ILE A 66 18.39 12.53 -5.65
CA ILE A 66 17.61 11.52 -4.94
C ILE A 66 18.08 10.11 -5.33
N LEU A 67 18.21 9.83 -6.62
CA LEU A 67 18.66 8.52 -7.12
C LEU A 67 20.07 8.18 -6.64
N GLN A 68 20.93 9.19 -6.45
CA GLN A 68 22.28 9.03 -5.90
C GLN A 68 22.32 9.02 -4.36
N GLY A 69 21.17 9.10 -3.68
CA GLY A 69 21.09 9.16 -2.22
C GLY A 69 21.61 10.47 -1.61
N LYS A 70 21.72 11.53 -2.41
CA LYS A 70 22.23 12.87 -2.04
C LYS A 70 21.15 13.86 -1.63
N ASP A 71 19.88 13.53 -1.86
CA ASP A 71 18.71 14.35 -1.50
C ASP A 71 17.58 13.45 -0.95
N SER A 72 16.66 14.06 -0.20
CA SER A 72 15.52 13.35 0.39
C SER A 72 14.53 12.95 -0.69
N PRO A 73 14.11 11.66 -0.76
CA PRO A 73 13.03 11.21 -1.63
C PRO A 73 11.64 11.56 -1.07
N GLU A 74 11.57 12.00 0.18
CA GLU A 74 10.33 12.42 0.85
C GLU A 74 10.30 13.94 1.04
N ASP A 75 9.10 14.53 0.93
CA ASP A 75 8.84 15.90 1.38
C ASP A 75 7.62 15.90 2.30
N VAL A 76 7.88 16.11 3.60
CA VAL A 76 6.88 16.13 4.67
C VAL A 76 6.52 17.55 5.12
N THR A 77 6.89 18.57 4.34
CA THR A 77 6.80 19.97 4.75
C THR A 77 6.00 20.83 3.78
N SER A 78 6.10 20.60 2.48
CA SER A 78 5.39 21.42 1.50
C SER A 78 3.89 21.19 1.57
N THR A 79 3.11 22.25 1.52
CA THR A 79 1.64 22.19 1.51
C THR A 79 1.06 23.19 0.54
N TYR A 80 -0.09 22.86 -0.02
CA TYR A 80 -0.81 23.74 -0.92
C TYR A 80 -1.98 24.42 -0.21
N THR A 81 -1.73 25.59 0.38
CA THR A 81 -2.64 26.23 1.34
C THR A 81 -3.76 27.05 0.68
N ASN A 82 -3.44 27.81 -0.36
CA ASN A 82 -4.38 28.70 -1.04
C ASN A 82 -4.66 28.19 -2.46
N VAL A 83 -5.51 27.17 -2.56
CA VAL A 83 -5.86 26.52 -3.82
C VAL A 83 -6.80 27.44 -4.61
N PRO A 84 -6.38 27.96 -5.78
CA PRO A 84 -7.26 28.76 -6.62
C PRO A 84 -8.44 27.92 -7.13
N ALA A 85 -9.54 28.57 -7.52
CA ALA A 85 -10.69 27.86 -8.08
C ALA A 85 -10.29 27.09 -9.36
N LYS A 86 -10.78 25.85 -9.51
CA LYS A 86 -10.42 24.88 -10.58
C LYS A 86 -10.36 25.49 -11.98
N ASP A 87 -11.32 26.33 -12.31
CA ASP A 87 -11.49 26.91 -13.65
C ASP A 87 -10.98 28.36 -13.75
N SER A 88 -10.22 28.82 -12.75
CA SER A 88 -9.66 30.17 -12.74
C SER A 88 -8.34 30.26 -13.52
N GLN A 89 -8.04 31.46 -14.01
CA GLN A 89 -6.76 31.74 -14.67
C GLN A 89 -5.55 31.48 -13.74
N GLN A 90 -5.72 31.73 -12.44
CA GLN A 90 -4.71 31.46 -11.43
C GLN A 90 -4.39 29.96 -11.35
N CYS A 91 -5.42 29.11 -11.40
CA CYS A 91 -5.23 27.66 -11.41
C CYS A 91 -4.55 27.20 -12.70
N ALA A 92 -4.98 27.72 -13.85
CA ALA A 92 -4.37 27.41 -15.14
C ALA A 92 -2.89 27.83 -15.26
N SER A 93 -2.44 28.78 -14.42
CA SER A 93 -1.05 29.27 -14.42
C SER A 93 -0.12 28.52 -13.45
N ASP A 94 -0.67 27.68 -12.55
CA ASP A 94 0.12 26.80 -11.67
C ASP A 94 -0.07 25.36 -12.14
N PRO A 95 0.95 24.71 -12.73
CA PRO A 95 0.84 23.35 -13.27
C PRO A 95 0.39 22.31 -12.23
N CYS A 96 0.58 22.58 -10.94
CA CYS A 96 0.15 21.70 -9.88
C CYS A 96 -1.27 21.99 -9.38
N CYS A 97 -1.93 23.06 -9.81
CA CYS A 97 -3.25 23.44 -9.30
C CYS A 97 -4.29 22.36 -9.52
N ILE A 98 -4.39 21.85 -10.75
CA ILE A 98 -5.39 20.82 -11.09
C ILE A 98 -5.18 19.54 -10.29
N TRP A 99 -3.94 19.22 -9.94
CA TRP A 99 -3.58 18.02 -9.18
C TRP A 99 -4.08 18.03 -7.75
N GLU A 100 -4.36 19.20 -7.16
CA GLU A 100 -5.04 19.27 -5.86
C GLU A 100 -6.49 18.77 -5.94
N TYR A 101 -7.19 19.05 -7.04
CA TYR A 101 -8.55 18.54 -7.27
C TYR A 101 -8.55 17.04 -7.56
N ILE A 102 -7.63 16.59 -8.42
CA ILE A 102 -7.44 15.16 -8.70
C ILE A 102 -7.10 14.40 -7.43
N LYS A 103 -6.19 14.93 -6.59
CA LYS A 103 -5.85 14.32 -5.31
C LYS A 103 -7.04 14.19 -4.37
N ARG A 104 -8.00 15.12 -4.37
CA ARG A 104 -9.24 14.98 -3.58
C ARG A 104 -10.09 13.82 -4.06
N ASP A 105 -10.25 13.66 -5.37
CA ASP A 105 -11.00 12.54 -5.95
C ASP A 105 -10.31 11.19 -5.67
N MET A 106 -8.99 11.14 -5.80
CA MET A 106 -8.17 9.98 -5.47
C MET A 106 -8.26 9.64 -3.97
N TYR A 107 -8.03 10.60 -3.08
CA TYR A 107 -8.07 10.40 -1.64
C TYR A 107 -9.44 9.89 -1.18
N ALA A 108 -10.54 10.40 -1.75
CA ALA A 108 -11.88 9.93 -1.46
C ALA A 108 -12.12 8.44 -1.84
N LYS A 109 -11.33 7.90 -2.78
CA LYS A 109 -11.34 6.46 -3.12
C LYS A 109 -10.36 5.66 -2.29
N PHE A 110 -9.24 6.27 -1.89
CA PHE A 110 -8.10 5.58 -1.29
C PHE A 110 -8.15 5.50 0.23
N HIS A 111 -8.80 6.44 0.90
CA HIS A 111 -8.89 6.49 2.36
C HIS A 111 -10.14 5.77 2.88
N GLY A 112 -9.98 4.79 3.76
CA GLY A 112 -11.08 4.07 4.41
C GLY A 112 -11.47 4.65 5.76
N ASP A 113 -12.70 4.38 6.20
CA ASP A 113 -13.26 4.92 7.45
C ASP A 113 -12.52 4.46 8.72
N SER A 114 -11.80 3.33 8.66
CA SER A 114 -10.95 2.86 9.77
C SER A 114 -9.60 3.57 9.86
N GLY A 115 -9.28 4.44 8.89
CA GLY A 115 -7.97 5.03 8.67
C GLY A 115 -7.04 4.16 7.82
N ARG A 116 -7.36 2.87 7.59
CA ARG A 116 -6.64 2.03 6.63
C ARG A 116 -6.88 2.52 5.20
N CYS A 117 -5.93 2.27 4.30
CA CYS A 117 -6.18 2.48 2.88
C CYS A 117 -7.06 1.38 2.28
N THR A 118 -7.81 1.71 1.23
CA THR A 118 -8.76 0.83 0.56
C THR A 118 -8.08 -0.03 -0.53
N LYS A 119 -8.81 -0.99 -1.09
CA LYS A 119 -8.37 -1.82 -2.22
C LYS A 119 -7.99 -1.00 -3.43
N HIS A 120 -8.64 0.14 -3.66
CA HIS A 120 -8.31 1.02 -4.78
C HIS A 120 -6.97 1.71 -4.57
N ALA A 121 -6.60 2.06 -3.33
CA ALA A 121 -5.27 2.59 -3.03
C ALA A 121 -4.20 1.54 -3.35
N ARG A 122 -4.40 0.31 -2.85
CA ARG A 122 -3.47 -0.81 -3.06
C ARG A 122 -3.33 -1.18 -4.53
N ALA A 123 -4.46 -1.20 -5.25
CA ALA A 123 -4.48 -1.42 -6.68
C ALA A 123 -3.82 -0.28 -7.47
N ALA A 124 -3.90 0.97 -7.00
CA ALA A 124 -3.19 2.10 -7.63
C ALA A 124 -1.67 1.99 -7.46
N VAL A 125 -1.18 1.55 -6.29
CA VAL A 125 0.24 1.24 -6.08
C VAL A 125 0.70 0.14 -7.05
N ARG A 126 -0.08 -0.94 -7.15
CA ARG A 126 0.19 -2.02 -8.11
C ARG A 126 0.14 -1.52 -9.56
N LEU A 127 -0.84 -0.70 -9.93
CA LEU A 127 -0.95 -0.14 -11.28
C LEU A 127 0.27 0.70 -11.65
N GLY A 128 0.77 1.51 -10.70
CA GLY A 128 2.00 2.29 -10.88
C GLY A 128 3.22 1.42 -11.18
N PHE A 129 3.34 0.28 -10.51
CA PHE A 129 4.37 -0.73 -10.81
C PHE A 129 4.16 -1.40 -12.18
N HIS A 130 2.95 -1.88 -12.48
CA HIS A 130 2.68 -2.62 -13.72
C HIS A 130 2.78 -1.76 -14.99
N ASP A 131 2.50 -0.45 -14.89
CA ASP A 131 2.80 0.52 -15.95
C ASP A 131 4.33 0.67 -16.09
N ALA A 132 4.97 1.16 -15.04
CA ALA A 132 6.36 1.62 -15.11
C ALA A 132 7.41 0.51 -15.27
N ALA A 133 7.26 -0.60 -14.55
CA ALA A 133 8.20 -1.71 -14.60
C ALA A 133 8.01 -2.59 -15.84
N SER A 134 7.12 -2.23 -16.77
CA SER A 134 6.98 -2.90 -18.05
C SER A 134 8.08 -2.54 -19.05
N TRP A 135 9.02 -1.68 -18.66
CA TRP A 135 10.22 -1.31 -19.43
C TRP A 135 11.46 -2.09 -18.97
N GLU A 136 12.43 -2.30 -19.86
CA GLU A 136 13.80 -2.70 -19.53
C GLU A 136 14.84 -2.03 -20.42
N LYS A 137 16.13 -2.17 -20.08
CA LYS A 137 17.23 -1.63 -20.87
C LYS A 137 17.17 -2.08 -22.33
N GLY A 138 17.26 -1.12 -23.24
CA GLY A 138 17.18 -1.33 -24.68
C GLY A 138 15.79 -1.17 -25.27
N ASP A 139 14.73 -1.15 -24.45
CA ASP A 139 13.38 -0.80 -24.92
C ASP A 139 13.32 0.69 -25.29
N THR A 140 12.76 1.00 -26.46
CA THR A 140 12.59 2.38 -26.97
C THR A 140 11.20 2.97 -26.67
N PHE A 141 10.31 2.20 -26.05
CA PHE A 141 8.95 2.54 -25.66
C PHE A 141 8.54 1.73 -24.41
N GLY A 142 7.40 2.06 -23.79
CA GLY A 142 6.97 1.48 -22.53
C GLY A 142 7.61 2.18 -21.33
N GLY A 143 7.20 1.77 -20.13
CA GLY A 143 7.63 2.38 -18.87
C GLY A 143 6.50 3.18 -18.25
N ALA A 144 6.83 4.25 -17.52
CA ALA A 144 5.81 5.11 -16.92
C ALA A 144 5.23 6.05 -18.00
N ASP A 145 4.47 5.49 -18.94
CA ASP A 145 3.90 6.19 -20.10
C ASP A 145 2.38 6.00 -20.23
N GLY A 146 1.74 5.34 -19.26
CA GLY A 146 0.30 5.12 -19.22
C GLY A 146 -0.22 4.12 -20.25
N SER A 147 0.67 3.41 -20.96
CA SER A 147 0.28 2.44 -21.98
C SER A 147 -0.55 1.31 -21.41
N ILE A 148 -0.40 0.99 -20.11
CA ILE A 148 -1.18 -0.08 -19.48
C ILE A 148 -2.70 0.10 -19.67
N VAL A 149 -3.16 1.35 -19.62
CA VAL A 149 -4.57 1.70 -19.89
C VAL A 149 -4.75 2.08 -21.36
N LEU A 150 -3.95 3.02 -21.89
CA LEU A 150 -4.16 3.60 -23.22
C LEU A 150 -3.97 2.61 -24.38
N ALA A 151 -3.16 1.56 -24.17
CA ALA A 151 -2.91 0.50 -25.13
C ALA A 151 -3.65 -0.81 -24.79
N ASN A 152 -4.59 -0.78 -23.84
CA ASN A 152 -5.43 -1.90 -23.44
C ASN A 152 -4.66 -3.13 -22.93
N GLU A 153 -3.56 -2.91 -22.20
CA GLU A 153 -2.72 -4.00 -21.66
C GLU A 153 -3.32 -4.65 -20.42
N LEU A 154 -4.33 -4.03 -19.79
CA LEU A 154 -5.14 -4.63 -18.72
C LEU A 154 -5.84 -5.93 -19.14
N THR A 155 -5.87 -6.27 -20.43
CA THR A 155 -6.39 -7.56 -20.94
C THR A 155 -5.37 -8.70 -20.88
N ARG A 156 -4.12 -8.42 -20.51
CA ARG A 156 -3.07 -9.43 -20.41
C ARG A 156 -3.10 -10.10 -19.04
N ALA A 157 -2.80 -11.40 -19.00
CA ALA A 157 -2.88 -12.21 -17.78
C ALA A 157 -1.98 -11.70 -16.65
N GLU A 158 -0.80 -11.14 -16.96
CA GLU A 158 0.07 -10.54 -15.95
C GLU A 158 -0.58 -9.35 -15.21
N ASN A 159 -1.62 -8.75 -15.78
CA ASN A 159 -2.34 -7.60 -15.23
C ASN A 159 -3.69 -7.97 -14.61
N ASP A 160 -3.98 -9.26 -14.42
CA ASP A 160 -5.23 -9.72 -13.81
C ASP A 160 -5.44 -9.11 -12.42
N GLY A 161 -6.64 -8.57 -12.18
CA GLY A 161 -7.01 -7.83 -10.98
C GLY A 161 -6.76 -6.31 -11.04
N LEU A 162 -6.19 -5.77 -12.12
CA LEU A 162 -6.03 -4.32 -12.30
C LEU A 162 -7.17 -3.66 -13.08
N GLN A 163 -8.13 -4.42 -13.60
CA GLN A 163 -9.20 -3.91 -14.45
C GLN A 163 -10.08 -2.88 -13.71
N ASP A 164 -10.44 -3.15 -12.45
CA ASP A 164 -11.27 -2.25 -11.65
C ASP A 164 -10.61 -0.88 -11.43
N ILE A 165 -9.33 -0.87 -11.05
CA ILE A 165 -8.59 0.39 -10.88
C ILE A 165 -8.33 1.08 -12.22
N GLY A 166 -8.13 0.31 -13.30
CA GLY A 166 -8.01 0.83 -14.66
C GLY A 166 -9.25 1.61 -15.10
N ILE A 167 -10.46 1.10 -14.81
CA ILE A 167 -11.72 1.80 -15.08
C ILE A 167 -11.81 3.11 -14.28
N ILE A 168 -11.40 3.10 -13.01
CA ILE A 168 -11.41 4.30 -12.16
C ILE A 168 -10.46 5.37 -12.72
N VAL A 169 -9.23 4.97 -13.06
CA VAL A 169 -8.22 5.90 -13.61
C VAL A 169 -8.64 6.42 -14.98
N GLN A 170 -9.26 5.58 -15.83
CA GLN A 170 -9.87 6.04 -17.09
C GLN A 170 -10.96 7.08 -16.83
N GLY A 171 -11.80 6.90 -15.82
CA GLY A 171 -12.82 7.90 -15.46
C GLY A 171 -12.21 9.25 -15.02
N TRP A 172 -11.07 9.23 -14.32
CA TRP A 172 -10.31 10.45 -14.04
C TRP A 172 -9.71 11.05 -15.31
N TYR A 173 -9.14 10.23 -16.18
CA TYR A 173 -8.60 10.70 -17.47
C TYR A 173 -9.68 11.39 -18.30
N ASP A 174 -10.86 10.77 -18.46
CA ASP A 174 -11.98 11.36 -19.21
C ASP A 174 -12.44 12.71 -18.61
N THR A 175 -12.39 12.83 -17.29
CA THR A 175 -12.76 14.05 -16.55
C THR A 175 -11.73 15.18 -16.71
N TYR A 176 -10.44 14.84 -16.71
CA TYR A 176 -9.36 15.82 -16.54
C TYR A 176 -8.54 16.08 -17.80
N HIS A 177 -8.48 15.13 -18.74
CA HIS A 177 -7.60 15.18 -19.91
C HIS A 177 -7.98 16.32 -20.87
N SER A 178 -9.21 16.30 -21.40
CA SER A 178 -9.63 17.21 -22.48
C SER A 178 -9.59 18.69 -22.10
N ARG A 179 -9.87 19.00 -20.82
CA ARG A 179 -10.00 20.38 -20.33
C ARG A 179 -8.74 20.91 -19.65
N TYR A 180 -7.94 20.03 -19.03
CA TYR A 180 -6.80 20.45 -18.21
C TYR A 180 -5.46 19.84 -18.66
N GLY A 181 -5.45 19.05 -19.74
CA GLY A 181 -4.23 18.49 -20.31
C GLY A 181 -3.55 17.42 -19.44
N VAL A 182 -4.31 16.78 -18.54
CA VAL A 182 -3.78 15.76 -17.64
C VAL A 182 -3.52 14.46 -18.41
N GLY A 183 -2.30 13.93 -18.29
CA GLY A 183 -1.89 12.67 -18.91
C GLY A 183 -2.27 11.44 -18.08
N MET A 184 -2.44 10.31 -18.75
CA MET A 184 -2.69 9.00 -18.14
C MET A 184 -1.48 8.56 -17.31
N ALA A 185 -0.28 8.72 -17.85
CA ALA A 185 0.96 8.34 -17.18
C ALA A 185 1.09 9.03 -15.82
N ASP A 186 0.79 10.32 -15.77
CA ASP A 186 0.83 11.07 -14.51
C ASP A 186 -0.32 10.72 -13.57
N LEU A 187 -1.53 10.41 -14.07
CA LEU A 187 -2.62 9.94 -13.21
C LEU A 187 -2.27 8.64 -12.50
N ILE A 188 -1.61 7.71 -13.20
CA ILE A 188 -1.16 6.43 -12.64
C ILE A 188 -0.09 6.67 -11.58
N GLN A 189 0.97 7.42 -11.92
CA GLN A 189 2.10 7.60 -11.01
C GLN A 189 1.76 8.50 -9.80
N MET A 190 0.98 9.58 -10.00
CA MET A 190 0.45 10.37 -8.89
C MET A 190 -0.56 9.56 -8.06
N GLY A 191 -1.38 8.73 -8.70
CA GLY A 191 -2.32 7.84 -8.02
C GLY A 191 -1.60 6.90 -7.06
N ALA A 192 -0.49 6.30 -7.49
CA ALA A 192 0.30 5.41 -6.65
C ALA A 192 1.00 6.12 -5.48
N THR A 193 1.57 7.33 -5.67
CA THR A 193 2.19 8.07 -4.56
C THR A 193 1.16 8.62 -3.59
N ILE A 194 0.02 9.12 -4.07
CA ILE A 194 -1.11 9.53 -3.22
C ILE A 194 -1.67 8.33 -2.44
N ALA A 195 -1.82 7.18 -3.08
CA ALA A 195 -2.26 5.95 -2.42
C ALA A 195 -1.28 5.53 -1.32
N THR A 196 0.03 5.55 -1.60
CA THR A 196 1.07 5.20 -0.64
C THR A 196 0.97 6.04 0.63
N VAL A 197 0.95 7.38 0.51
CA VAL A 197 0.85 8.28 1.69
C VAL A 197 -0.52 8.25 2.37
N THR A 198 -1.56 7.78 1.66
CA THR A 198 -2.91 7.58 2.24
C THR A 198 -2.97 6.37 3.15
N CYS A 199 -2.19 5.32 2.85
CA CYS A 199 -2.01 4.22 3.80
C CYS A 199 -1.27 4.73 5.04
N PRO A 200 -1.75 4.43 6.27
CA PRO A 200 -1.08 4.88 7.48
C PRO A 200 0.37 4.38 7.53
N LEU A 201 1.28 5.24 7.99
CA LEU A 201 2.74 5.06 8.01
C LEU A 201 3.43 5.14 6.64
N GLY A 202 2.68 5.38 5.56
CA GLY A 202 3.20 5.50 4.21
C GLY A 202 4.07 6.75 4.01
N PRO A 203 5.21 6.65 3.29
CA PRO A 203 6.06 7.80 2.99
C PRO A 203 5.36 8.81 2.08
N ARG A 204 5.69 10.09 2.25
CA ARG A 204 5.22 11.16 1.35
C ARG A 204 6.24 11.37 0.23
N ILE A 205 6.15 10.49 -0.77
CA ILE A 205 7.09 10.39 -1.89
C ILE A 205 7.02 11.65 -2.76
N ARG A 206 8.19 12.24 -3.08
CA ARG A 206 8.26 13.36 -4.02
C ARG A 206 7.72 12.95 -5.38
N SER A 207 6.77 13.74 -5.88
CA SER A 207 5.92 13.36 -7.00
C SER A 207 5.99 14.37 -8.12
N TYR A 208 6.10 13.86 -9.34
CA TYR A 208 6.39 14.64 -10.53
C TYR A 208 5.32 14.41 -11.60
N VAL A 209 5.04 15.45 -12.39
CA VAL A 209 4.07 15.43 -13.48
C VAL A 209 4.69 16.05 -14.74
N GLY A 210 4.13 15.74 -15.92
CA GLY A 210 4.63 16.12 -17.23
C GLY A 210 5.14 14.94 -18.07
N ARG A 211 4.77 13.70 -17.74
CA ARG A 211 5.11 12.52 -18.55
C ARG A 211 4.41 12.57 -19.90
N LYS A 212 5.00 11.91 -20.90
CA LYS A 212 4.40 11.74 -22.22
C LYS A 212 3.58 10.47 -22.25
N ASP A 213 2.29 10.60 -22.54
CA ASP A 213 1.40 9.45 -22.74
C ASP A 213 1.79 8.65 -24.00
N SER A 214 1.61 7.34 -23.93
CA SER A 214 1.80 6.41 -25.04
C SER A 214 0.58 5.49 -25.18
N SER A 215 0.09 5.33 -26.41
CA SER A 215 -0.89 4.29 -26.77
C SER A 215 -0.23 3.07 -27.43
N GLN A 216 1.10 3.00 -27.42
CA GLN A 216 1.85 1.84 -27.87
C GLN A 216 2.01 0.86 -26.71
N ALA A 217 1.49 -0.35 -26.89
CA ALA A 217 1.59 -1.38 -25.86
C ALA A 217 3.06 -1.80 -25.64
N THR A 218 3.46 -1.98 -24.38
CA THR A 218 4.83 -2.39 -24.05
C THR A 218 5.15 -3.83 -24.51
N ASN A 219 6.43 -4.18 -24.47
CA ASN A 219 6.91 -5.53 -24.73
C ASN A 219 6.40 -6.52 -23.67
N LYS A 220 6.06 -7.73 -24.08
CA LYS A 220 5.65 -8.81 -23.16
C LYS A 220 6.85 -9.39 -22.40
N GLY A 221 6.58 -10.11 -21.31
CA GLY A 221 7.62 -10.81 -20.54
C GLY A 221 8.47 -9.89 -19.65
N ARG A 222 7.92 -8.72 -19.30
CA ARG A 222 8.60 -7.70 -18.50
C ARG A 222 8.20 -7.72 -17.01
N MET A 223 7.09 -8.40 -16.69
CA MET A 223 6.55 -8.51 -15.33
C MET A 223 7.12 -9.73 -14.58
N PRO A 224 7.34 -9.61 -13.25
CA PRO A 224 7.77 -10.73 -12.43
C PRO A 224 6.66 -11.77 -12.25
N ASP A 225 7.07 -13.03 -12.08
CA ASP A 225 6.18 -14.13 -11.75
C ASP A 225 6.25 -14.45 -10.24
N VAL A 226 5.10 -14.73 -9.62
CA VAL A 226 4.97 -14.96 -8.17
C VAL A 226 5.64 -16.27 -7.69
N HIS A 227 6.00 -17.15 -8.62
CA HIS A 227 6.72 -18.39 -8.38
C HIS A 227 8.18 -18.35 -8.88
N ALA A 228 8.64 -17.23 -9.44
CA ALA A 228 10.01 -17.09 -9.91
C ALA A 228 11.03 -17.23 -8.77
N SER A 229 12.21 -17.75 -9.11
CA SER A 229 13.35 -17.79 -8.18
C SER A 229 13.86 -16.37 -7.91
N ALA A 230 14.55 -16.20 -6.78
CA ALA A 230 15.14 -14.92 -6.42
C ALA A 230 16.20 -14.48 -7.45
N GLU A 231 16.96 -15.41 -8.02
CA GLU A 231 17.96 -15.13 -9.07
C GLU A 231 17.30 -14.54 -10.32
N ASN A 232 16.18 -15.13 -10.76
CA ASN A 232 15.43 -14.64 -11.92
C ASN A 232 14.83 -13.26 -11.65
N LEU A 233 14.29 -13.03 -10.44
CA LEU A 233 13.72 -11.73 -10.06
C LEU A 233 14.81 -10.66 -9.96
N VAL A 234 15.95 -10.97 -9.36
CA VAL A 234 17.10 -10.07 -9.29
C VAL A 234 17.57 -9.70 -10.70
N ALA A 235 17.75 -10.69 -11.59
CA ALA A 235 18.17 -10.44 -12.97
C ALA A 235 17.14 -9.58 -13.73
N LEU A 236 15.84 -9.87 -13.57
CA LEU A 236 14.75 -9.11 -14.19
C LEU A 236 14.81 -7.64 -13.79
N PHE A 237 14.97 -7.34 -12.49
CA PHE A 237 14.99 -5.96 -11.99
C PHE A 237 16.32 -5.25 -12.26
N GLN A 238 17.45 -5.96 -12.27
CA GLN A 238 18.72 -5.39 -12.72
C GLN A 238 18.67 -4.97 -14.19
N ASN A 239 17.91 -5.68 -15.02
CA ASN A 239 17.67 -5.26 -16.41
C ASN A 239 16.79 -3.99 -16.50
N LYS A 240 16.18 -3.56 -15.39
CA LYS A 240 15.43 -2.30 -15.23
C LYS A 240 16.23 -1.27 -14.43
N THR A 241 17.54 -1.48 -14.27
CA THR A 241 18.44 -0.62 -13.48
C THR A 241 18.19 -0.65 -11.96
N ILE A 242 17.39 -1.59 -11.46
CA ILE A 242 17.03 -1.71 -10.03
C ILE A 242 17.92 -2.77 -9.38
N THR A 243 18.62 -2.40 -8.30
CA THR A 243 19.52 -3.32 -7.58
C THR A 243 18.73 -4.33 -6.74
N PRO A 244 19.36 -5.42 -6.25
CA PRO A 244 18.70 -6.35 -5.33
C PRO A 244 18.13 -5.68 -4.08
N GLU A 245 18.84 -4.72 -3.50
CA GLU A 245 18.39 -3.97 -2.32
C GLU A 245 17.20 -3.08 -2.66
N ALA A 246 17.23 -2.45 -3.84
CA ALA A 246 16.14 -1.62 -4.32
C ALA A 246 14.87 -2.45 -4.63
N LEU A 247 15.05 -3.66 -5.15
CA LEU A 247 13.97 -4.64 -5.32
C LEU A 247 13.34 -4.99 -3.96
N VAL A 248 14.14 -5.27 -2.93
CA VAL A 248 13.61 -5.55 -1.58
C VAL A 248 12.82 -4.37 -1.04
N ALA A 249 13.31 -3.14 -1.24
CA ALA A 249 12.57 -1.94 -0.82
C ALA A 249 11.19 -1.87 -1.48
N LEU A 250 11.12 -2.05 -2.81
CA LEU A 250 9.88 -2.00 -3.60
C LEU A 250 8.89 -3.12 -3.23
N VAL A 251 9.36 -4.36 -3.04
CA VAL A 251 8.51 -5.50 -2.65
C VAL A 251 7.83 -5.29 -1.31
N GLY A 252 8.38 -4.42 -0.44
CA GLY A 252 7.73 -4.00 0.80
C GLY A 252 6.30 -3.46 0.62
N ALA A 253 5.93 -2.96 -0.56
CA ALA A 253 4.55 -2.57 -0.87
C ALA A 253 3.51 -3.67 -0.59
N HIS A 254 3.95 -4.94 -0.59
CA HIS A 254 3.12 -6.08 -0.24
C HIS A 254 2.56 -6.02 1.19
N THR A 255 3.08 -5.20 2.11
CA THR A 255 2.48 -5.00 3.45
C THR A 255 1.01 -4.57 3.38
N THR A 256 0.63 -3.83 2.34
CA THR A 256 -0.78 -3.46 2.20
C THR A 256 -1.59 -4.50 1.45
N SER A 257 -0.97 -5.40 0.69
CA SER A 257 -1.62 -6.21 -0.35
C SER A 257 -2.49 -7.37 0.14
N GLN A 258 -3.41 -7.80 -0.74
CA GLN A 258 -4.22 -9.01 -0.63
C GLN A 258 -4.24 -9.73 -1.98
N GLN A 259 -4.25 -11.07 -1.94
CA GLN A 259 -4.20 -11.92 -3.13
C GLN A 259 -5.58 -12.45 -3.51
N HIS A 260 -5.85 -12.55 -4.81
CA HIS A 260 -7.13 -13.02 -5.35
C HIS A 260 -6.99 -14.16 -6.37
N PHE A 261 -5.83 -14.27 -7.02
CA PHE A 261 -5.65 -15.14 -8.20
C PHE A 261 -4.55 -16.19 -8.02
N VAL A 262 -3.73 -16.10 -6.96
CA VAL A 262 -2.61 -17.04 -6.75
C VAL A 262 -3.11 -18.32 -6.07
N ASP A 263 -3.99 -18.16 -5.09
CA ASP A 263 -4.72 -19.25 -4.47
C ASP A 263 -6.18 -18.81 -4.27
N GLU A 264 -7.04 -19.13 -5.25
CA GLU A 264 -8.46 -18.77 -5.23
C GLU A 264 -9.21 -19.37 -4.03
N THR A 265 -8.68 -20.44 -3.41
CA THR A 265 -9.28 -21.00 -2.18
C THR A 265 -9.06 -20.12 -0.95
N ARG A 266 -8.13 -19.16 -1.06
CA ARG A 266 -7.75 -18.19 -0.04
C ARG A 266 -7.96 -16.76 -0.51
N ASP A 267 -8.95 -16.53 -1.38
CA ASP A 267 -9.28 -15.20 -1.90
C ASP A 267 -9.36 -14.11 -0.81
N GLY A 268 -8.76 -12.95 -1.09
CA GLY A 268 -8.62 -11.82 -0.16
C GLY A 268 -7.60 -12.02 0.96
N ALA A 269 -6.79 -13.09 0.93
CA ALA A 269 -5.76 -13.32 1.95
C ALA A 269 -4.63 -12.26 1.88
N PRO A 270 -4.29 -11.59 3.00
CA PRO A 270 -3.29 -10.54 3.04
C PRO A 270 -1.87 -11.10 3.09
N GLN A 271 -0.90 -10.30 2.68
CA GLN A 271 0.52 -10.68 2.70
C GLN A 271 1.18 -10.46 4.08
N ASP A 272 0.51 -9.74 4.99
CA ASP A 272 0.85 -9.66 6.40
C ASP A 272 -0.39 -9.52 7.31
N SER A 273 -0.18 -9.35 8.61
CA SER A 273 -1.24 -9.22 9.61
C SER A 273 -1.87 -7.83 9.76
N SER A 274 -1.49 -6.87 8.91
CA SER A 274 -1.90 -5.46 8.98
C SER A 274 -2.38 -4.91 7.64
N PRO A 275 -3.34 -5.58 6.94
CA PRO A 275 -3.77 -5.16 5.62
C PRO A 275 -4.23 -3.69 5.62
N GLY A 276 -3.79 -2.94 4.61
CA GLY A 276 -4.09 -1.52 4.46
C GLY A 276 -3.30 -0.58 5.38
N VAL A 277 -2.24 -1.06 6.04
CA VAL A 277 -1.26 -0.26 6.80
C VAL A 277 0.11 -0.40 6.14
N TRP A 278 0.84 0.69 5.97
CA TRP A 278 2.15 0.71 5.30
C TRP A 278 3.27 0.48 6.32
N ASP A 279 3.32 -0.72 6.90
CA ASP A 279 4.30 -1.07 7.94
C ASP A 279 5.28 -2.16 7.51
N ILE A 280 6.13 -2.59 8.45
CA ILE A 280 7.21 -3.54 8.19
C ILE A 280 6.88 -4.98 8.61
N LEU A 281 5.64 -5.28 9.01
CA LEU A 281 5.26 -6.63 9.45
C LEU A 281 5.46 -7.66 8.34
N PHE A 282 5.19 -7.29 7.09
CA PHE A 282 5.51 -8.09 5.89
C PHE A 282 6.92 -8.72 5.93
N TYR A 283 7.96 -7.94 6.24
CA TYR A 283 9.33 -8.45 6.21
C TYR A 283 9.57 -9.54 7.27
N GLY A 284 9.06 -9.32 8.49
CA GLY A 284 9.19 -10.28 9.59
C GLY A 284 8.35 -11.53 9.37
N GLU A 285 7.09 -11.36 8.94
CA GLU A 285 6.14 -12.44 8.75
C GLU A 285 6.50 -13.33 7.55
N THR A 286 7.00 -12.75 6.46
CA THR A 286 7.45 -13.54 5.29
C THR A 286 8.51 -14.57 5.69
N LYS A 287 9.44 -14.19 6.58
CA LYS A 287 10.52 -15.05 7.05
C LYS A 287 10.13 -15.99 8.18
N SER A 288 9.03 -15.72 8.86
CA SER A 288 8.64 -16.45 10.07
C SER A 288 8.26 -17.90 9.77
N ALA A 289 8.62 -18.82 10.66
CA ALA A 289 8.20 -20.22 10.54
C ALA A 289 6.68 -20.37 10.72
N THR A 290 6.07 -19.48 11.52
CA THR A 290 4.65 -19.43 11.82
C THR A 290 4.12 -18.02 11.56
N VAL A 291 3.02 -17.93 10.81
CA VAL A 291 2.26 -16.70 10.57
C VAL A 291 0.79 -16.96 10.90
N PRO A 292 -0.04 -15.93 11.13
CA PRO A 292 -1.47 -16.14 11.29
C PRO A 292 -2.06 -16.91 10.10
N PRO A 293 -3.00 -17.86 10.30
CA PRO A 293 -3.57 -18.70 9.26
C PRO A 293 -4.06 -17.97 8.00
N ARG A 294 -4.57 -16.74 8.13
CA ARG A 294 -5.02 -15.95 6.97
C ARG A 294 -3.88 -15.32 6.17
N VAL A 295 -2.71 -15.11 6.75
CA VAL A 295 -1.56 -14.51 6.04
C VAL A 295 -1.07 -15.46 4.94
N PHE A 296 -1.00 -14.94 3.72
CA PHE A 296 -0.55 -15.66 2.54
C PHE A 296 0.79 -15.09 2.07
N ARG A 297 1.81 -15.95 2.00
CA ARG A 297 3.16 -15.56 1.57
C ARG A 297 3.40 -16.05 0.16
N PHE A 298 3.76 -15.15 -0.74
CA PHE A 298 4.14 -15.53 -2.09
C PHE A 298 5.45 -16.33 -2.10
N PRO A 299 5.57 -17.38 -2.95
CA PRO A 299 6.82 -18.12 -3.07
C PRO A 299 8.01 -17.24 -3.48
N SER A 300 7.81 -16.25 -4.36
CA SER A 300 8.79 -15.24 -4.75
C SER A 300 9.31 -14.44 -3.54
N ASP A 301 8.42 -13.99 -2.67
CA ASP A 301 8.78 -13.18 -1.50
C ASP A 301 9.58 -14.01 -0.49
N ILE A 302 9.20 -15.28 -0.30
CA ILE A 302 9.96 -16.23 0.52
C ILE A 302 11.36 -16.44 -0.07
N ALA A 303 11.49 -16.58 -1.39
CA ALA A 303 12.78 -16.75 -2.05
C ALA A 303 13.67 -15.51 -1.88
N LEU A 304 13.14 -14.31 -2.15
CA LEU A 304 13.85 -13.04 -1.97
C LEU A 304 14.26 -12.81 -0.51
N SER A 305 13.46 -13.26 0.46
CA SER A 305 13.79 -13.10 1.89
C SER A 305 15.01 -13.91 2.36
N LYS A 306 15.47 -14.87 1.53
CA LYS A 306 16.55 -15.82 1.85
C LYS A 306 17.76 -15.71 0.93
N HIS A 307 17.60 -15.12 -0.25
CA HIS A 307 18.65 -15.06 -1.26
C HIS A 307 19.82 -14.17 -0.81
N GLU A 308 21.04 -14.56 -1.19
CA GLU A 308 22.28 -13.97 -0.65
C GLU A 308 22.42 -12.46 -0.90
N SER A 309 21.93 -11.97 -2.05
CA SER A 309 22.00 -10.55 -2.41
C SER A 309 20.86 -9.70 -1.84
N THR A 310 19.84 -10.30 -1.23
CA THR A 310 18.63 -9.58 -0.77
C THR A 310 18.36 -9.76 0.72
N ALA A 311 18.83 -10.85 1.33
CA ALA A 311 18.54 -11.20 2.71
C ALA A 311 19.02 -10.15 3.73
N ALA A 312 20.16 -9.48 3.49
CA ALA A 312 20.68 -8.46 4.40
C ALA A 312 19.76 -7.23 4.48
N THR A 313 19.30 -6.73 3.33
CA THR A 313 18.34 -5.62 3.26
C THR A 313 16.99 -6.03 3.84
N TRP A 314 16.53 -7.25 3.54
CA TRP A 314 15.30 -7.80 4.12
C TRP A 314 15.36 -7.83 5.65
N ASN A 315 16.48 -8.29 6.21
CA ASN A 315 16.71 -8.32 7.65
C ASN A 315 16.67 -6.93 8.26
N THR A 316 17.28 -5.95 7.59
CA THR A 316 17.30 -4.55 8.04
C THR A 316 15.88 -4.01 8.23
N PHE A 317 15.02 -4.20 7.22
CA PHE A 317 13.63 -3.72 7.28
C PHE A 317 12.75 -4.49 8.26
N SER A 318 13.06 -5.77 8.53
CA SER A 318 12.31 -6.58 9.53
C SER A 318 12.52 -6.17 11.00
N THR A 319 13.42 -5.22 11.28
CA THR A 319 13.70 -4.77 12.66
C THR A 319 12.74 -3.67 13.10
N ALA A 320 12.54 -3.50 14.42
CA ALA A 320 11.70 -2.41 14.95
C ALA A 320 12.16 -0.99 14.57
N ALA A 321 13.43 -0.82 14.15
CA ALA A 321 13.97 0.44 13.64
C ALA A 321 13.90 0.55 12.10
N GLY A 322 13.36 -0.46 11.43
CA GLY A 322 13.38 -0.61 9.97
C GLY A 322 12.43 0.33 9.24
N GLN A 323 11.32 0.77 9.85
CA GLN A 323 10.28 1.56 9.18
C GLN A 323 10.83 2.82 8.49
N ALA A 324 11.61 3.63 9.20
CA ALA A 324 12.13 4.89 8.63
C ALA A 324 13.14 4.63 7.50
N ALA A 325 13.98 3.61 7.64
CA ALA A 325 14.93 3.22 6.60
C ALA A 325 14.20 2.68 5.37
N TRP A 326 13.17 1.85 5.59
CA TRP A 326 12.34 1.31 4.51
C TRP A 326 11.55 2.40 3.80
N ASN A 327 10.89 3.31 4.52
CA ASN A 327 10.15 4.43 3.91
C ASN A 327 11.05 5.27 3.00
N ASN A 328 12.24 5.64 3.48
CA ASN A 328 13.21 6.39 2.69
C ASN A 328 13.68 5.61 1.46
N ASP A 329 14.00 4.33 1.62
CA ASP A 329 14.44 3.49 0.50
C ASP A 329 13.30 3.26 -0.50
N PHE A 330 12.10 2.87 -0.05
CA PHE A 330 10.90 2.73 -0.89
C PHE A 330 10.60 4.00 -1.66
N ALA A 331 10.62 5.17 -1.01
CA ALA A 331 10.36 6.44 -1.68
C ALA A 331 11.37 6.72 -2.81
N ARG A 332 12.68 6.49 -2.55
CA ARG A 332 13.73 6.68 -3.56
C ARG A 332 13.57 5.71 -4.72
N GLU A 333 13.33 4.44 -4.43
CA GLU A 333 13.21 3.41 -5.47
C GLU A 333 11.89 3.50 -6.23
N TYR A 334 10.81 3.97 -5.60
CA TYR A 334 9.57 4.28 -6.30
C TYR A 334 9.76 5.46 -7.25
N ILE A 335 10.50 6.50 -6.85
CA ILE A 335 10.87 7.60 -7.77
C ILE A 335 11.63 7.02 -8.96
N ARG A 336 12.65 6.18 -8.74
CA ARG A 336 13.38 5.49 -9.82
C ARG A 336 12.45 4.71 -10.74
N MET A 337 11.61 3.86 -10.16
CA MET A 337 10.66 3.03 -10.89
C MET A 337 9.70 3.88 -11.72
N SER A 338 9.12 4.94 -11.14
CA SER A 338 8.17 5.86 -11.81
C SER A 338 8.79 6.70 -12.95
N MET A 339 10.09 6.54 -13.20
CA MET A 339 10.86 7.23 -14.23
C MET A 339 11.45 6.26 -15.27
N LEU A 340 11.21 4.94 -15.14
CA LEU A 340 11.57 3.98 -16.19
C LEU A 340 10.86 4.35 -17.50
N GLY A 341 11.61 4.40 -18.60
CA GLY A 341 11.09 4.82 -19.92
C GLY A 341 10.82 6.33 -20.08
N VAL A 342 10.96 7.14 -19.02
CA VAL A 342 10.69 8.59 -19.08
C VAL A 342 11.94 9.32 -19.59
N ASN A 343 11.86 9.83 -20.82
CA ASN A 343 12.99 10.50 -21.49
C ASN A 343 12.93 12.04 -21.44
N ASN A 344 12.09 12.60 -20.57
CA ASN A 344 11.92 14.04 -20.37
C ASN A 344 11.90 14.41 -18.89
N ILE A 345 12.71 13.75 -18.05
CA ILE A 345 12.74 13.97 -16.60
C ILE A 345 13.08 15.44 -16.31
N ASN A 346 13.93 16.04 -17.14
CA ASN A 346 14.36 17.43 -16.99
C ASN A 346 13.24 18.45 -17.24
N ASP A 347 12.17 18.04 -17.95
CA ASP A 347 11.00 18.86 -18.28
C ASP A 347 9.83 18.66 -17.31
N LEU A 348 9.94 17.72 -16.37
CA LEU A 348 8.89 17.45 -15.39
C LEU A 348 8.74 18.60 -14.39
N THR A 349 7.58 18.65 -13.75
CA THR A 349 7.27 19.56 -12.66
C THR A 349 7.06 18.76 -11.37
N GLU A 350 7.72 19.16 -10.30
CA GLU A 350 7.43 18.60 -8.98
C GLU A 350 6.15 19.18 -8.41
N CYS A 351 5.19 18.31 -8.10
CA CYS A 351 3.89 18.67 -7.52
C CYS A 351 3.65 18.05 -6.14
N THR A 352 4.70 17.65 -5.41
CA THR A 352 4.60 17.04 -4.08
C THR A 352 3.73 17.84 -3.10
N LYS A 353 3.71 19.18 -3.22
CA LYS A 353 2.90 20.09 -2.40
C LYS A 353 1.40 19.76 -2.36
N VAL A 354 0.86 19.04 -3.36
CA VAL A 354 -0.56 18.67 -3.45
C VAL A 354 -0.91 17.38 -2.70
N LEU A 355 0.07 16.51 -2.45
CA LEU A 355 -0.14 15.24 -1.75
C LEU A 355 -0.69 15.49 -0.34
N PRO A 356 -1.54 14.58 0.18
CA PRO A 356 -1.97 14.67 1.58
C PRO A 356 -0.77 14.56 2.53
N MET A 357 -0.93 15.08 3.74
CA MET A 357 0.09 14.92 4.79
C MET A 357 0.11 13.48 5.29
N PRO A 358 1.29 12.94 5.67
CA PRO A 358 1.41 11.55 6.10
C PRO A 358 0.78 11.33 7.47
N THR A 359 0.13 10.18 7.64
CA THR A 359 -0.27 9.67 8.96
C THR A 359 0.90 8.93 9.59
N THR A 360 1.56 9.51 10.58
CA THR A 360 2.81 8.96 11.17
C THR A 360 2.59 8.02 12.35
N SER A 361 1.34 7.79 12.74
CA SER A 361 0.97 6.81 13.78
C SER A 361 -0.40 6.21 13.47
N PHE A 362 -0.56 4.91 13.72
CA PHE A 362 -1.83 4.24 13.52
C PHE A 362 -2.14 3.31 14.70
N LYS A 363 -3.39 3.35 15.15
CA LYS A 363 -3.93 2.39 16.12
C LYS A 363 -5.20 1.81 15.51
N PRO A 364 -5.20 0.52 15.15
CA PRO A 364 -6.40 -0.16 14.65
C PRO A 364 -7.61 0.04 15.58
N PRO A 365 -8.75 0.54 15.07
CA PRO A 365 -9.96 0.72 15.88
C PRO A 365 -10.61 -0.61 16.29
N ASP A 366 -10.20 -1.71 15.66
CA ASP A 366 -10.83 -3.03 15.66
C ASP A 366 -9.81 -4.16 15.94
N GLN A 367 -8.71 -3.85 16.65
CA GLN A 367 -7.58 -4.77 16.84
C GLN A 367 -7.99 -6.19 17.26
N GLU A 368 -8.92 -6.32 18.20
CA GLU A 368 -9.38 -7.63 18.67
C GLU A 368 -10.10 -8.42 17.56
N ALA A 369 -10.99 -7.77 16.82
CA ALA A 369 -11.71 -8.39 15.70
C ALA A 369 -10.75 -8.80 14.57
N LEU A 370 -9.76 -7.94 14.27
CA LEU A 370 -8.71 -8.25 13.30
C LEU A 370 -7.91 -9.48 13.72
N GLN A 371 -7.47 -9.56 14.98
CA GLN A 371 -6.72 -10.72 15.47
C GLN A 371 -7.55 -12.01 15.42
N GLN A 372 -8.84 -11.95 15.75
CA GLN A 372 -9.70 -13.13 15.62
C GLN A 372 -9.89 -13.56 14.15
N TRP A 373 -10.08 -12.60 13.25
CA TRP A 373 -10.15 -12.85 11.82
C TRP A 373 -8.88 -13.52 11.31
N LEU A 374 -7.70 -12.96 11.59
CA LEU A 374 -6.40 -13.49 11.16
C LEU A 374 -6.16 -14.94 11.59
N GLN A 375 -6.72 -15.33 12.75
CA GLN A 375 -6.66 -16.69 13.29
C GLN A 375 -7.68 -17.65 12.69
N GLY A 376 -8.41 -17.24 11.65
CA GLY A 376 -9.40 -18.07 10.96
C GLY A 376 -10.66 -18.34 11.80
N LYS A 377 -10.94 -17.51 12.82
CA LYS A 377 -12.14 -17.66 13.64
C LYS A 377 -13.35 -17.03 12.94
N ASP A 378 -14.53 -17.63 13.13
CA ASP A 378 -15.82 -17.20 12.56
C ASP A 378 -16.45 -15.98 13.28
N THR A 379 -15.76 -15.41 14.26
CA THR A 379 -16.25 -14.30 15.09
C THR A 379 -16.34 -12.93 14.42
N PRO A 380 -15.61 -12.62 13.33
CA PRO A 380 -15.94 -11.53 12.41
C PRO A 380 -17.10 -11.94 11.49
N LYS A 381 -17.93 -10.99 11.05
CA LYS A 381 -18.95 -11.23 10.03
C LYS A 381 -18.35 -11.89 8.77
N LYS A 382 -19.19 -12.65 8.03
CA LYS A 382 -18.82 -13.37 6.80
C LYS A 382 -18.16 -12.48 5.73
N ASP A 383 -18.35 -11.17 5.80
CA ASP A 383 -17.82 -10.14 4.90
C ASP A 383 -16.54 -9.43 5.41
N ALA A 384 -15.89 -9.93 6.46
CA ALA A 384 -14.72 -9.27 7.07
C ALA A 384 -13.55 -9.02 6.11
N GLY A 385 -13.29 -9.93 5.16
CA GLY A 385 -12.27 -9.72 4.12
C GLY A 385 -12.60 -8.50 3.24
N ALA A 386 -13.84 -8.42 2.75
CA ALA A 386 -14.33 -7.29 1.96
C ALA A 386 -14.36 -5.98 2.77
N ALA A 387 -14.69 -6.04 4.06
CA ALA A 387 -14.67 -4.88 4.93
C ALA A 387 -13.25 -4.31 5.11
N LEU A 388 -12.25 -5.16 5.40
CA LEU A 388 -10.85 -4.76 5.42
C LEU A 388 -10.41 -4.23 4.06
N GLU A 389 -10.90 -4.86 2.99
CA GLU A 389 -10.55 -4.41 1.65
C GLU A 389 -11.00 -2.98 1.38
N ASP A 390 -12.22 -2.64 1.79
CA ASP A 390 -12.79 -1.31 1.69
C ASP A 390 -12.24 -0.33 2.75
N GLY A 391 -11.26 -0.75 3.56
CA GLY A 391 -10.67 0.07 4.63
C GLY A 391 -11.66 0.35 5.77
N LYS A 392 -12.67 -0.50 5.98
CA LYS A 392 -13.64 -0.41 7.06
C LYS A 392 -13.12 -1.13 8.31
N ALA A 393 -13.65 -0.74 9.47
CA ALA A 393 -13.37 -1.42 10.72
C ALA A 393 -14.20 -2.71 10.82
N LEU A 394 -13.59 -3.77 11.34
CA LEU A 394 -14.27 -5.00 11.69
C LEU A 394 -15.11 -4.83 12.95
N THR A 395 -16.25 -5.51 12.98
CA THR A 395 -17.12 -5.59 14.15
C THR A 395 -17.13 -7.02 14.67
N LEU A 396 -16.93 -7.19 15.98
CA LEU A 396 -17.14 -8.48 16.63
C LEU A 396 -18.63 -8.83 16.56
N VAL A 397 -18.96 -10.05 16.19
CA VAL A 397 -20.33 -10.56 16.35
C VAL A 397 -20.61 -10.67 17.85
N GLN A 398 -21.45 -9.79 18.38
CA GLN A 398 -21.95 -9.92 19.75
C GLN A 398 -22.86 -11.16 19.84
N GLY A 399 -22.30 -12.28 20.26
CA GLY A 399 -23.07 -13.44 20.71
C GLY A 399 -22.61 -14.78 20.16
N VAL A 400 -21.57 -15.36 20.76
CA VAL A 400 -21.59 -16.74 21.30
C VAL A 400 -20.64 -16.74 22.51
N LEU A 401 -21.09 -16.19 23.64
CA LEU A 401 -20.61 -16.68 24.92
C LEU A 401 -21.20 -18.08 25.06
N GLY A 402 -20.44 -19.08 24.58
CA GLY A 402 -20.74 -20.47 24.86
C GLY A 402 -20.73 -20.64 26.37
N VAL A 403 -21.91 -20.89 26.91
CA VAL A 403 -22.09 -21.44 28.25
C VAL A 403 -21.29 -22.74 28.30
N VAL A 404 -20.09 -22.71 28.88
CA VAL A 404 -19.38 -23.89 29.33
C VAL A 404 -18.82 -23.56 30.71
N GLY A 405 -19.49 -24.09 31.73
CA GLY A 405 -19.13 -23.89 33.13
C GLY A 405 -20.23 -24.39 34.06
N ASP A 406 -20.66 -25.64 33.88
CA ASP A 406 -21.46 -26.37 34.84
C ASP A 406 -20.56 -26.77 36.02
N VAL A 407 -20.68 -26.10 37.17
CA VAL A 407 -20.43 -26.63 38.53
C VAL A 407 -21.17 -25.75 39.54
N GLY A 408 -22.19 -26.27 40.21
CA GLY A 408 -22.66 -25.69 41.47
C GLY A 408 -24.11 -25.99 41.87
N ASP A 409 -24.46 -27.25 42.07
CA ASP A 409 -25.57 -27.61 42.96
C ASP A 409 -25.37 -26.98 44.34
N ALA A 410 -26.33 -26.17 44.79
CA ALA A 410 -27.08 -26.35 46.04
C ALA A 410 -27.62 -25.03 46.65
N VAL A 411 -28.85 -25.14 47.14
CA VAL A 411 -29.53 -24.35 48.21
C VAL A 411 -30.36 -23.13 47.79
N GLY A 412 -31.65 -23.38 47.51
CA GLY A 412 -32.76 -23.05 48.42
C GLY A 412 -33.45 -21.67 48.33
N GLY A 413 -34.77 -21.68 48.12
CA GLY A 413 -35.67 -20.66 48.70
C GLY A 413 -36.85 -20.12 47.85
N ILE A 414 -37.99 -20.84 47.82
CA ILE A 414 -39.41 -20.41 48.02
C ILE A 414 -39.78 -18.93 47.69
N VAL A 415 -40.79 -18.56 46.86
CA VAL A 415 -42.26 -18.58 47.07
C VAL A 415 -43.00 -18.04 45.81
N GLY A 416 -44.07 -18.74 45.38
CA GLY A 416 -45.40 -18.27 44.87
C GLY A 416 -45.48 -17.34 43.65
N GLY A 417 -46.41 -17.46 42.70
CA GLY A 417 -47.61 -18.29 42.54
C GLY A 417 -48.54 -17.62 41.50
N ILE A 418 -49.46 -18.41 40.90
CA ILE A 418 -50.70 -17.99 40.18
C ILE A 418 -50.44 -17.34 38.79
N GLY A 419 -51.04 -17.69 37.65
CA GLY A 419 -52.17 -18.53 37.25
C GLY A 419 -52.76 -17.98 35.93
N GLY A 420 -53.41 -18.81 35.10
CA GLY A 420 -54.27 -18.39 33.96
C GLY A 420 -53.66 -18.60 32.56
N ILE A 421 -53.98 -19.65 31.78
CA ILE A 421 -55.21 -19.99 31.04
C ILE A 421 -55.17 -19.58 29.53
N ILE A 422 -55.00 -20.60 28.68
CA ILE A 422 -55.76 -21.02 27.48
C ILE A 422 -55.95 -20.07 26.27
N GLY A 423 -55.56 -20.61 25.10
CA GLY A 423 -56.31 -20.55 23.82
C GLY A 423 -55.80 -19.52 22.81
N GLY A 424 -55.59 -19.79 21.52
CA GLY A 424 -55.85 -20.96 20.69
C GLY A 424 -55.87 -20.50 19.22
N ILE A 425 -55.28 -21.32 18.35
CA ILE A 425 -55.68 -21.65 16.95
C ILE A 425 -55.87 -20.49 15.95
N GLY A 426 -55.16 -20.59 14.82
CA GLY A 426 -55.49 -19.87 13.59
C GLY A 426 -54.50 -20.13 12.45
N ASP A 427 -54.71 -21.23 11.72
CA ASP A 427 -54.06 -21.57 10.45
C ASP A 427 -54.26 -20.48 9.37
N GLY A 428 -53.29 -20.34 8.45
CA GLY A 428 -53.38 -19.39 7.34
C GLY A 428 -52.32 -19.58 6.26
N ILE A 429 -52.57 -20.58 5.41
CA ILE A 429 -51.96 -20.98 4.12
C ILE A 429 -51.54 -19.83 3.18
N GLY A 430 -50.44 -20.05 2.42
CA GLY A 430 -50.18 -19.51 1.07
C GLY A 430 -49.14 -18.37 1.00
N GLY A 431 -48.16 -18.34 0.11
CA GLY A 431 -47.82 -19.13 -1.05
C GLY A 431 -46.49 -18.61 -1.65
N LEU A 432 -45.96 -19.38 -2.61
CA LEU A 432 -44.71 -19.19 -3.34
C LEU A 432 -44.57 -17.83 -4.05
N ILE A 433 -43.29 -17.50 -4.36
CA ILE A 433 -42.69 -16.83 -5.56
C ILE A 433 -41.54 -15.94 -5.01
N GLY A 434 -40.26 -16.06 -5.36
CA GLY A 434 -39.63 -16.46 -6.61
C GLY A 434 -39.07 -15.21 -7.32
N GLY A 435 -37.77 -14.93 -7.18
CA GLY A 435 -37.04 -13.89 -7.94
C GLY A 435 -35.69 -13.57 -7.28
N LEU A 436 -34.57 -14.16 -7.72
CA LEU A 436 -33.67 -13.71 -8.81
C LEU A 436 -33.16 -12.26 -8.65
N LEU A 437 -31.94 -12.17 -8.07
CA LEU A 437 -30.75 -11.37 -8.48
C LEU A 437 -30.90 -9.83 -8.66
N PRO A 438 -29.79 -9.07 -8.65
CA PRO A 438 -28.36 -9.44 -8.66
C PRO A 438 -27.64 -9.33 -7.32
#